data_AF-A0A3C2CVY0-F1
#
_entry.id   AF-A0A3C2CVY0-F1
#
_cell.length_a   1.000
_cell.length_b   1.000
_cell.length_c   1.000
_cell.angle_alpha   90.00
_cell.angle_beta   90.00
_cell.angle_gamma   90.00
#
_symmetry.space_group_name_H-M   'P 1'
#
loop_
_entity.id
_entity.type
_entity.pdbx_description
1 polymer ?
#
loop_
_entity_poly.entity_id
_entity_poly.type
_entity_poly.pdbx_seq_one_letter_code
_entity_poly.pdbx_strand_id
1 'polypeptide(L)'
;MQKCDWCSSEKIKAVTDKVYWELPDGSKAIQINGTPAIHCLDCGMTYQTDSIIKEIEDQLFLINTTSLERELSFEELMAQPRLLKRNYFDFSS
;
A
#
# COMPACT_ATOMS: atom_id res chain seq x y z
N MET A 1 -16.97 8.09 -12.99
CA MET A 1 -15.83 9.01 -13.18
C MET A 1 -15.13 9.15 -11.85
N GLN A 2 -13.88 8.69 -11.74
CA GLN A 2 -13.05 9.05 -10.60
C GLN A 2 -12.55 10.49 -10.82
N LYS A 3 -12.78 11.34 -9.83
CA LYS A 3 -12.32 12.73 -9.80
C LYS A 3 -11.24 12.84 -8.72
N CYS A 4 -10.32 13.76 -8.89
CA CYS A 4 -9.33 14.04 -7.86
C CYS A 4 -10.03 14.51 -6.58
N ASP A 5 -9.71 13.88 -5.45
CA ASP A 5 -10.31 14.23 -4.15
C ASP A 5 -9.95 15.66 -3.68
N TRP A 6 -8.88 16.23 -4.22
CA TRP A 6 -8.41 17.56 -3.85
C TRP A 6 -8.95 18.69 -4.72
N CYS A 7 -8.99 18.51 -6.04
CA CYS A 7 -9.39 19.57 -6.97
C CYS A 7 -10.66 19.24 -7.76
N SER A 8 -11.25 18.07 -7.56
CA SER A 8 -12.38 17.55 -8.36
C SER A 8 -12.11 17.43 -9.87
N SER A 9 -10.86 17.54 -10.30
CA SER A 9 -10.47 17.41 -11.71
C SER A 9 -10.50 15.95 -12.15
N GLU A 10 -10.83 15.73 -13.43
CA GLU A 10 -10.94 14.40 -14.03
C GLU A 10 -9.59 13.88 -14.55
N LYS A 11 -8.56 14.74 -14.52
CA LYS A 11 -7.21 14.42 -14.97
C LYS A 11 -6.39 13.77 -13.86
N ILE A 12 -6.83 12.61 -13.40
CA ILE A 12 -6.04 11.74 -12.53
C ILE A 12 -5.40 10.62 -13.35
N LYS A 13 -4.18 10.24 -12.98
CA LYS A 13 -3.41 9.18 -13.62
C LYS A 13 -2.94 8.22 -12.55
N ALA A 14 -3.17 6.92 -12.77
CA ALA A 14 -2.52 5.90 -11.95
C ALA A 14 -1.02 5.92 -12.25
N VAL A 15 -0.23 6.16 -11.23
CA VAL A 15 1.24 6.12 -11.25
C VAL A 15 1.69 5.09 -10.22
N THR A 16 2.93 4.66 -10.30
CA THR A 16 3.56 3.88 -9.26
C THR A 16 4.57 4.75 -8.55
N ASP A 17 4.46 4.80 -7.22
CA ASP A 17 5.37 5.57 -6.38
C ASP A 17 6.00 4.65 -5.32
N LYS A 18 7.01 5.16 -4.61
CA LYS A 18 7.68 4.44 -3.54
C LYS A 18 7.28 5.03 -2.21
N VAL A 19 6.86 4.19 -1.29
CA VAL A 19 6.42 4.65 0.03
C VAL A 19 7.22 4.04 1.14
N TYR A 20 7.39 4.81 2.19
CA TYR A 20 8.08 4.38 3.38
C TYR A 20 7.03 4.05 4.42
N TRP A 21 7.04 2.80 4.86
CA TRP A 21 6.12 2.33 5.87
C TRP A 21 6.88 2.04 7.15
N GLU A 22 6.41 2.58 8.26
CA GLU A 22 6.96 2.29 9.58
C GLU A 22 6.30 1.04 10.15
N LEU A 23 7.10 0.07 10.58
CA LEU A 23 6.58 -1.14 11.17
C LEU A 23 5.74 -0.79 12.42
N PRO A 24 4.63 -1.51 12.68
CA PRO A 24 3.81 -1.27 13.88
C PRO A 24 4.58 -1.53 15.19
N ASP A 25 5.67 -2.28 15.11
CA ASP A 25 6.60 -2.52 16.22
C ASP A 25 7.49 -1.28 16.53
N GLY A 26 7.45 -0.24 15.69
CA GLY A 26 8.26 0.99 15.81
C GLY A 26 9.76 0.79 15.56
N SER A 27 10.18 -0.45 15.34
CA SER A 27 11.59 -0.83 15.31
C SER A 27 12.31 -0.43 14.02
N LYS A 28 11.62 -0.41 12.86
CA LYS A 28 12.21 -0.12 11.54
C LYS A 28 11.20 0.50 10.58
N ALA A 29 11.69 1.25 9.60
CA ALA A 29 10.96 1.63 8.40
C ALA A 29 11.39 0.75 7.22
N ILE A 30 10.44 0.37 6.38
CA ILE A 30 10.64 -0.35 5.13
C ILE A 30 10.27 0.54 3.95
N GLN A 31 10.96 0.38 2.83
CA GLN A 31 10.64 1.04 1.57
C GLN A 31 9.89 0.08 0.67
N ILE A 32 8.65 0.41 0.34
CA ILE A 32 7.80 -0.34 -0.58
C ILE A 32 7.84 0.37 -1.93
N ASN A 33 8.42 -0.27 -2.93
CA ASN A 33 8.52 0.26 -4.29
C ASN A 33 7.35 -0.22 -5.16
N GLY A 34 6.97 0.56 -6.17
CA GLY A 34 5.93 0.15 -7.12
C GLY A 34 4.53 0.18 -6.55
N THR A 35 4.30 0.97 -5.49
CA THR A 35 2.99 1.11 -4.88
C THR A 35 2.09 1.93 -5.79
N PRO A 36 0.91 1.41 -6.19
CA PRO A 36 0.00 2.16 -7.02
C PRO A 36 -0.51 3.40 -6.28
N ALA A 37 -0.32 4.54 -6.91
CA ALA A 37 -0.68 5.86 -6.44
C ALA A 37 -1.47 6.59 -7.54
N ILE A 38 -2.22 7.60 -7.14
CA ILE A 38 -2.96 8.49 -8.01
C ILE A 38 -2.21 9.81 -8.09
N HIS A 39 -1.84 10.20 -9.30
CA HIS A 39 -1.27 11.51 -9.58
C HIS A 39 -2.28 12.37 -10.34
N CYS A 40 -2.66 13.51 -9.77
CA CYS A 40 -3.47 14.48 -10.47
C CYS A 40 -2.58 15.42 -11.30
N LEU A 41 -2.82 15.44 -12.61
CA LEU A 41 -2.10 16.30 -13.55
C LEU A 41 -2.51 17.77 -13.47
N ASP A 42 -3.61 18.07 -12.79
CA ASP A 42 -4.20 19.42 -12.74
C ASP A 42 -3.72 20.19 -11.50
N CYS A 43 -3.77 19.58 -10.31
CA CYS A 43 -3.22 20.16 -9.07
C CYS A 43 -1.80 19.68 -8.74
N GLY A 44 -1.26 18.71 -9.50
CA GLY A 44 0.07 18.13 -9.26
C GLY A 44 0.14 17.21 -8.04
N MET A 45 -1.01 16.83 -7.47
CA MET A 45 -1.04 16.11 -6.21
C MET A 45 -0.93 14.61 -6.42
N THR A 46 -0.01 13.98 -5.70
CA THR A 46 0.19 12.52 -5.70
C THR A 46 -0.28 11.98 -4.36
N TYR A 47 -1.21 11.04 -4.38
CA TYR A 47 -1.73 10.39 -3.18
C TYR A 47 -1.98 8.92 -3.45
N GLN A 48 -1.94 8.09 -2.41
CA GLN A 48 -2.27 6.69 -2.52
C GLN A 48 -3.74 6.50 -2.14
N THR A 49 -4.39 5.51 -2.73
CA THR A 49 -5.75 5.15 -2.34
C THR A 49 -5.75 4.44 -0.99
N ASP A 50 -6.79 4.68 -0.19
CA ASP A 50 -7.05 3.96 1.05
C ASP A 50 -6.97 2.44 0.89
N SER A 51 -7.40 1.91 -0.26
CA SER A 51 -7.29 0.48 -0.57
C SER A 51 -5.85 -0.02 -0.47
N ILE A 52 -4.89 0.73 -1.02
CA ILE A 52 -3.49 0.35 -1.07
C ILE A 52 -2.82 0.54 0.28
N ILE A 53 -3.13 1.64 0.97
CA ILE A 53 -2.70 1.88 2.35
C ILE A 53 -3.16 0.73 3.24
N LYS A 54 -4.45 0.35 3.16
CA LYS A 54 -5.02 -0.78 3.89
C LYS A 54 -4.39 -2.12 3.52
N GLU A 55 -4.12 -2.39 2.24
CA GLU A 55 -3.45 -3.63 1.83
C GLU A 55 -2.03 -3.73 2.38
N ILE A 56 -1.29 -2.62 2.42
CA ILE A 56 0.05 -2.56 3.01
C ILE A 56 -0.03 -2.79 4.53
N GLU A 57 -0.93 -2.08 5.22
CA GLU A 57 -1.14 -2.25 6.67
C GLU A 57 -1.52 -3.68 7.03
N ASP A 58 -2.52 -4.24 6.33
CA ASP A 58 -2.99 -5.61 6.54
C ASP A 58 -1.84 -6.60 6.30
N GLN A 59 -1.10 -6.47 5.20
CA GLN A 59 0.02 -7.35 4.94
C GLN A 59 1.10 -7.25 6.01
N LEU A 60 1.53 -6.05 6.38
CA LEU A 60 2.54 -5.86 7.42
C LEU A 60 2.10 -6.37 8.79
N PHE A 61 0.81 -6.31 9.07
CA PHE A 61 0.23 -6.88 10.28
C PHE A 61 0.16 -8.42 10.24
N LEU A 62 -0.05 -9.00 9.05
CA LEU A 62 -0.25 -10.43 8.86
C LEU A 62 1.05 -11.22 8.60
N ILE A 63 2.13 -10.57 8.18
CA ILE A 63 3.42 -11.20 7.90
C ILE A 63 4.39 -10.99 9.05
N ASN A 64 5.46 -11.79 9.09
CA ASN A 64 6.51 -11.59 10.07
C ASN A 64 7.45 -10.47 9.60
N THR A 65 7.20 -9.24 10.05
CA THR A 65 8.03 -8.07 9.71
C THR A 65 9.45 -8.15 10.27
N THR A 66 9.73 -9.08 11.17
CA THR A 66 11.08 -9.40 11.65
C THR A 66 12.00 -9.91 10.54
N SER A 67 11.45 -10.64 9.57
CA SER A 67 12.18 -11.16 8.41
C SER A 67 12.06 -10.28 7.18
N LEU A 68 11.38 -9.13 7.28
CA LEU A 68 11.24 -8.23 6.14
C LEU A 68 12.56 -7.52 5.84
N GLU A 69 12.86 -7.46 4.55
CA GLU A 69 13.95 -6.65 4.02
C GLU A 69 13.60 -5.16 4.16
N ARG A 70 14.62 -4.30 4.22
CA ARG A 70 14.42 -2.85 4.37
C ARG A 70 13.82 -2.21 3.11
N GLU A 71 13.90 -2.89 1.99
CA GLU A 71 13.44 -2.46 0.68
C GLU A 71 12.81 -3.66 -0.03
N LEU A 72 11.57 -3.51 -0.50
CA LEU A 72 10.84 -4.53 -1.24
C LEU A 72 9.79 -3.87 -2.14
N SER A 73 9.22 -4.63 -3.08
CA SER A 73 8.15 -4.15 -3.95
C SER A 73 6.77 -4.39 -3.35
N PHE A 74 5.75 -3.62 -3.72
CA PHE A 74 4.36 -3.86 -3.31
C PHE A 74 3.91 -5.28 -3.68
N GLU A 75 4.30 -5.76 -4.87
CA GLU A 75 4.05 -7.13 -5.31
C GLU A 75 4.78 -8.18 -4.43
N GLU A 76 6.01 -7.90 -4.01
CA GLU A 76 6.79 -8.79 -3.15
C GLU A 76 6.20 -8.84 -1.74
N LEU A 77 5.78 -7.69 -1.19
CA LEU A 77 5.07 -7.59 0.08
C LEU A 77 3.77 -8.40 0.02
N MET A 78 3.02 -8.28 -1.08
CA MET A 78 1.79 -9.05 -1.28
C MET A 78 2.04 -10.56 -1.46
N ALA A 79 3.17 -10.93 -2.07
CA ALA A 79 3.58 -12.31 -2.27
C ALA A 79 4.10 -12.97 -0.98
N GLN A 80 4.42 -12.21 0.07
CA GLN A 80 4.88 -12.76 1.33
C GLN A 80 3.79 -13.68 1.94
N PRO A 81 4.18 -14.87 2.44
CA PRO A 81 3.24 -15.81 3.03
C PRO A 81 2.69 -15.24 4.34
N ARG A 82 1.40 -14.89 4.33
CA ARG A 82 0.67 -14.42 5.51
C ARG A 82 0.67 -15.51 6.59
N LEU A 83 0.98 -15.16 7.84
CA LEU A 83 1.05 -16.10 8.98
C LEU A 83 -0.33 -16.58 9.48
N LEU A 84 -1.38 -16.36 8.71
CA LEU A 84 -2.73 -16.72 9.11
C LEU A 84 -2.94 -18.24 9.11
N LYS A 85 -3.27 -18.78 10.30
CA LYS A 85 -4.10 -19.99 10.42
C LYS A 85 -5.44 -19.73 9.73
N ARG A 86 -5.55 -20.05 8.43
CA ARG A 86 -6.69 -20.51 7.59
C ARG A 86 -8.17 -20.12 7.91
N ASN A 87 -8.48 -19.30 8.90
CA ASN A 87 -9.82 -19.05 9.45
C ASN A 87 -10.18 -17.55 9.58
N TYR A 88 -9.30 -16.60 9.23
CA TYR A 88 -9.62 -15.17 9.33
C TYR A 88 -9.89 -14.49 7.98
N PHE A 89 -9.61 -15.17 6.85
CA PHE A 89 -9.91 -14.64 5.52
C PHE A 89 -11.31 -15.09 5.08
N ASP A 90 -12.33 -14.67 5.84
CA ASP A 90 -13.72 -14.81 5.40
C ASP A 90 -14.15 -13.51 4.70
N PHE A 91 -14.01 -13.50 3.38
CA PHE A 91 -14.78 -12.61 2.51
C PHE A 91 -16.09 -13.32 2.12
N SER A 92 -16.96 -13.68 3.06
CA SER A 92 -18.32 -14.09 2.71
C SER A 92 -19.23 -12.87 2.55
N SER A 93 -19.29 -12.47 1.28
CA SER A 93 -20.46 -12.02 0.48
C SER A 93 -21.13 -10.67 0.73
#